data_AF-A0A848B5H4-F1
#
_entry.id   AF-A0A848B5H4-F1
#
_cell.length_a   1.000
_cell.length_b   1.000
_cell.length_c   1.000
_cell.angle_alpha   90.00
_cell.angle_beta   90.00
_cell.angle_gamma   90.00
#
_symmetry.space_group_name_H-M   'P 1'
#
loop_
_entity.id
_entity.type
_entity.pdbx_description
1 polymer ?
#
loop_
_entity_poly.entity_id
_entity_poly.type
_entity_poly.pdbx_seq_one_letter_code
_entity_poly.pdbx_strand_id
1 'polypeptide(L)'
;MNYHSKTARLKEIFLGDLAGERFKKDPIPSALHLSELYAVSRNTIRRMLKELEAEGTLQRCSNNRFLTISTPKQADRENKAQAEVASRTKRSVIGWFYSGSRDQLIVERTKGIERFVEENDLELRVITSIHGHEPILDLLENIQDCGINGVIVANHPLPRYTETLNRLRNMHFPVVIACGQPTSSDMNVVAEDDFHGIYAATTYLLGTYDCPVYFLGGTGNIEERKEAYRQAMWDAGLGPEVDKRIQVLDNVPNLVMGQVV
;
A
#
# COMPACT_ATOMS: atom_id res chain seq x y z
N MET A 1 -17.87 9.52 22.98
CA MET A 1 -17.42 8.34 22.22
C MET A 1 -18.43 8.12 21.09
N ASN A 2 -18.24 8.78 19.95
CA ASN A 2 -19.22 8.77 18.87
C ASN A 2 -19.12 7.47 18.09
N TYR A 3 -20.16 6.66 18.17
CA TYR A 3 -20.35 5.48 17.32
C TYR A 3 -20.48 5.94 15.87
N HIS A 4 -19.38 5.91 15.11
CA HIS A 4 -19.43 6.16 13.68
C HIS A 4 -20.18 5.01 13.02
N SER A 5 -21.42 5.28 12.61
CA SER A 5 -22.28 4.37 11.85
C SER A 5 -21.48 3.72 10.70
N LYS A 6 -21.70 2.42 10.44
CA LYS A 6 -21.11 1.68 9.32
C LYS A 6 -21.23 2.42 7.98
N THR A 7 -22.24 3.29 7.83
CA THR A 7 -22.42 4.13 6.64
C THR A 7 -21.45 5.30 6.56
N ALA A 8 -21.06 5.93 7.67
CA ALA A 8 -20.11 7.03 7.67
C ALA A 8 -18.73 6.58 7.19
N ARG A 9 -18.25 5.44 7.71
CA ARG A 9 -16.97 4.85 7.28
C ARG A 9 -17.00 4.38 5.82
N LEU A 10 -18.11 3.79 5.39
CA LEU A 10 -18.29 3.39 3.99
C LEU A 10 -18.27 4.61 3.05
N LYS A 11 -18.87 5.73 3.49
CA LYS A 11 -18.91 6.98 2.74
C LYS A 11 -17.51 7.60 2.58
N GLU A 12 -16.70 7.60 3.63
CA GLU A 12 -15.29 8.06 3.55
C GLU A 12 -14.48 7.23 2.55
N ILE A 13 -14.62 5.89 2.60
CA ILE A 13 -13.97 4.98 1.64
C ILE A 13 -14.44 5.28 0.22
N PHE A 14 -15.75 5.42 0.02
CA PHE A 14 -16.34 5.70 -1.29
C PHE A 14 -15.89 7.03 -1.88
N LEU A 15 -15.78 8.08 -1.06
CA LEU A 15 -15.25 9.39 -1.48
C LEU A 15 -13.77 9.31 -1.86
N GLY A 16 -12.97 8.53 -1.14
CA GLY A 16 -11.59 8.24 -1.50
C GLY A 16 -11.48 7.54 -2.87
N ASP A 17 -12.36 6.56 -3.12
CA ASP A 17 -12.41 5.86 -4.40
C ASP A 17 -12.88 6.75 -5.56
N LEU A 18 -13.77 7.72 -5.31
CA LEU A 18 -14.13 8.74 -6.30
C LEU A 18 -12.97 9.69 -6.60
N ALA A 19 -12.26 10.17 -5.57
CA ALA A 19 -11.11 11.05 -5.73
C ALA A 19 -9.93 10.35 -6.43
N GLY A 20 -9.74 9.05 -6.17
CA GLY A 20 -8.76 8.19 -6.85
C GLY A 20 -9.18 7.74 -8.25
N GLU A 21 -10.25 8.33 -8.81
CA GLU A 21 -10.81 8.00 -10.12
C GLU A 21 -11.13 6.51 -10.32
N ARG A 22 -11.42 5.74 -9.25
CA ARG A 22 -11.73 4.29 -9.38
C ARG A 22 -12.93 4.04 -10.29
N PHE A 23 -13.83 5.02 -10.38
CA PHE A 23 -15.00 5.01 -11.25
C PHE A 23 -14.82 6.00 -12.40
N LYS A 24 -13.80 5.79 -13.27
CA LYS A 24 -13.40 6.66 -14.40
C LYS A 24 -14.48 7.01 -15.43
N LYS A 25 -15.69 6.45 -15.32
CA LYS A 25 -16.80 6.73 -16.24
C LYS A 25 -18.10 6.87 -15.47
N ASP A 26 -18.73 8.02 -15.67
CA ASP A 26 -20.14 8.19 -15.37
C ASP A 26 -20.98 7.26 -16.27
N PRO A 27 -22.04 6.64 -15.73
CA PRO A 27 -22.52 6.75 -14.35
C PRO A 27 -21.84 5.77 -13.40
N ILE A 28 -21.77 6.13 -12.11
CA ILE A 28 -21.31 5.26 -11.01
C ILE A 28 -21.99 3.88 -11.07
N PRO A 29 -21.29 2.79 -10.70
CA PRO A 29 -21.87 1.45 -10.70
C PRO A 29 -23.16 1.31 -9.86
N SER A 30 -23.95 0.29 -10.18
CA SER A 30 -25.24 0.07 -9.52
C SER A 30 -25.07 -0.27 -8.03
N ALA A 31 -26.11 -0.03 -7.22
CA ALA A 31 -26.08 -0.38 -5.80
C ALA A 31 -25.85 -1.88 -5.53
N LEU A 32 -26.19 -2.75 -6.49
CA LEU A 32 -25.88 -4.18 -6.43
C LEU A 32 -24.36 -4.41 -6.59
N HIS A 33 -23.77 -3.83 -7.63
CA HIS A 33 -22.34 -3.97 -7.87
C HIS A 33 -21.50 -3.35 -6.74
N LEU A 34 -21.90 -2.19 -6.22
CA LEU A 34 -21.24 -1.58 -5.08
C LEU A 34 -21.43 -2.39 -3.79
N SER A 35 -22.56 -3.09 -3.62
CA SER A 35 -22.77 -3.97 -2.47
C SER A 35 -21.83 -5.17 -2.47
N GLU A 36 -21.53 -5.71 -3.64
CA GLU A 36 -20.55 -6.77 -3.84
C GLU A 36 -19.13 -6.22 -3.63
N LEU A 37 -18.80 -5.08 -4.23
CA LEU A 37 -17.48 -4.44 -4.16
C LEU A 37 -17.06 -4.09 -2.73
N TYR A 38 -17.99 -3.56 -1.93
CA TYR A 38 -17.71 -3.12 -0.56
C TYR A 38 -18.18 -4.13 0.50
N ALA A 39 -18.66 -5.32 0.10
CA ALA A 39 -19.18 -6.36 0.99
C ALA A 39 -20.18 -5.84 2.05
N VAL A 40 -21.08 -4.94 1.65
CA VAL A 40 -22.09 -4.32 2.52
C VAL A 40 -23.49 -4.47 1.92
N SER A 41 -24.53 -4.47 2.76
CA SER A 41 -25.89 -4.66 2.27
C SER A 41 -26.32 -3.57 1.28
N ARG A 42 -27.13 -3.95 0.28
CA ARG A 42 -27.73 -3.02 -0.70
C ARG A 42 -28.43 -1.82 -0.06
N ASN A 43 -29.04 -2.01 1.11
CA ASN A 43 -29.69 -0.93 1.86
C ASN A 43 -28.69 0.09 2.42
N THR A 44 -27.51 -0.37 2.85
CA THR A 44 -26.42 0.49 3.35
C THR A 44 -25.83 1.33 2.22
N ILE A 45 -25.62 0.73 1.04
CA ILE A 45 -25.18 1.44 -0.17
C ILE A 45 -26.21 2.48 -0.62
N ARG A 46 -27.50 2.11 -0.67
CA ARG A 46 -28.56 3.04 -1.03
C ARG A 46 -28.67 4.22 -0.08
N ARG A 47 -28.45 3.98 1.23
CA ARG A 47 -28.43 5.06 2.23
C ARG A 47 -27.26 6.00 2.01
N MET A 48 -26.06 5.46 1.82
CA MET A 48 -24.86 6.25 1.50
C MET A 48 -25.05 7.11 0.25
N LEU A 49 -25.57 6.53 -0.85
CA LEU A 49 -25.78 7.28 -2.10
C LEU A 49 -26.81 8.41 -1.93
N LYS A 50 -27.86 8.20 -1.13
CA LYS A 50 -28.84 9.25 -0.79
C LYS A 50 -28.23 10.37 0.05
N GLU A 51 -27.35 10.04 0.99
CA GLU A 51 -26.63 11.03 1.81
C GLU A 51 -25.72 11.89 0.93
N LEU A 52 -24.95 11.26 0.02
CA LEU A 52 -24.07 11.96 -0.92
C LEU A 52 -24.83 12.79 -1.98
N GLU A 53 -26.04 12.37 -2.36
CA GLU A 53 -26.96 13.16 -3.20
C GLU A 53 -27.48 14.39 -2.44
N ALA A 54 -27.92 14.22 -1.19
CA ALA A 54 -28.38 15.32 -0.35
C ALA A 54 -27.27 16.35 -0.06
N GLU A 55 -26.02 15.91 -0.02
CA GLU A 55 -24.84 16.75 0.18
C GLU A 55 -24.30 17.39 -1.12
N GLY A 56 -24.96 17.15 -2.26
CA GLY A 56 -24.57 17.74 -3.54
C GLY A 56 -23.23 17.21 -4.08
N THR A 57 -22.77 16.05 -3.61
CA THR A 57 -21.59 15.38 -4.16
C THR A 57 -21.95 14.52 -5.38
N LEU A 58 -23.17 13.98 -5.38
CA LEU A 58 -23.70 13.16 -6.46
C LEU A 58 -25.00 13.74 -7.03
N GLN A 59 -25.21 13.62 -8.34
CA GLN A 59 -26.47 13.96 -9.01
C GLN A 59 -27.13 12.69 -9.54
N ARG A 60 -28.45 12.59 -9.39
CA ARG A 60 -29.23 11.50 -9.96
C ARG A 60 -29.61 11.78 -11.42
N CYS A 61 -29.35 10.82 -12.30
CA CYS A 61 -29.73 10.82 -13.72
C CYS A 61 -31.15 10.28 -13.95
N SER A 62 -31.67 10.51 -15.16
CA SER A 62 -32.99 10.04 -15.62
C SER A 62 -33.18 8.51 -15.57
N ASN A 63 -32.09 7.73 -15.50
CA ASN A 63 -32.09 6.26 -15.36
C ASN A 63 -31.86 5.77 -13.91
N ASN A 64 -32.04 6.64 -12.91
CA ASN A 64 -31.91 6.30 -11.49
C ASN A 64 -30.48 5.94 -11.04
N ARG A 65 -29.45 6.29 -11.83
CA ARG A 65 -28.02 6.16 -11.50
C ARG A 65 -27.43 7.51 -11.04
N PHE A 66 -26.26 7.47 -10.41
CA PHE A 66 -25.59 8.66 -9.86
C PHE A 66 -24.40 9.09 -10.73
N LEU A 67 -24.26 10.41 -10.92
CA LEU A 67 -23.13 11.12 -11.51
C LEU A 67 -22.39 11.91 -10.43
N THR A 68 -21.12 12.23 -10.64
CA THR A 68 -20.38 13.17 -9.77
C THR A 68 -20.68 14.62 -10.13
N ILE A 69 -21.00 15.47 -9.15
CA ILE A 69 -21.14 16.91 -9.37
C ILE A 69 -19.78 17.58 -9.17
N SER A 70 -19.17 18.06 -10.25
CA SER A 70 -18.07 19.02 -10.18
C SER A 70 -18.62 20.33 -9.61
N THR A 71 -18.18 20.75 -8.42
CA THR A 71 -18.77 21.91 -7.73
C THR A 71 -18.45 23.24 -8.44
N PRO A 72 -19.41 24.20 -8.49
CA PRO A 72 -19.35 25.37 -9.36
C PRO A 72 -18.57 26.53 -8.72
N LYS A 73 -17.23 26.49 -8.83
CA LYS A 73 -16.38 27.69 -8.70
C LYS A 73 -15.41 27.87 -9.87
N GLN A 74 -15.68 27.17 -10.98
CA GLN A 74 -14.81 27.04 -12.16
C GLN A 74 -15.36 27.68 -13.44
N ALA A 75 -16.61 28.15 -13.47
CA ALA A 75 -17.22 28.64 -14.71
C ALA A 75 -16.65 29.98 -15.22
N ASP A 76 -16.15 30.86 -14.34
CA ASP A 76 -15.67 32.19 -14.77
C ASP A 76 -14.18 32.24 -15.14
N ARG A 77 -13.42 31.15 -14.91
CA ARG A 77 -11.98 31.07 -15.26
C ARG A 77 -11.72 30.38 -16.61
N GLU A 78 -12.70 29.67 -17.15
CA GLU A 78 -12.53 28.83 -18.35
C GLU A 78 -12.24 29.63 -19.63
N ASN A 79 -12.69 30.89 -19.74
CA ASN A 79 -12.40 31.70 -20.93
C ASN A 79 -11.03 32.39 -20.93
N LYS A 80 -10.31 32.44 -19.80
CA LYS A 80 -8.93 32.97 -19.73
C LYS A 80 -7.86 31.87 -19.63
N ALA A 81 -8.21 30.69 -19.12
CA ALA A 81 -7.27 29.57 -18.94
C ALA A 81 -7.00 28.76 -20.23
N GLN A 82 -7.86 28.82 -21.25
CA GLN A 82 -7.64 28.08 -22.51
C GLN A 82 -6.38 28.53 -23.27
N ALA A 83 -5.88 29.74 -23.02
CA ALA A 83 -4.61 30.21 -23.59
C ALA A 83 -3.37 29.75 -22.78
N GLU A 84 -3.51 29.38 -21.50
CA GLU A 84 -2.40 28.97 -20.63
C GLU A 84 -2.25 27.44 -20.50
N VAL A 85 -3.34 26.67 -20.64
CA VAL A 85 -3.36 25.20 -20.48
C VAL A 85 -2.58 24.46 -21.57
N ALA A 86 -2.30 25.09 -22.71
CA ALA A 86 -1.46 24.49 -23.75
C ALA A 86 0.02 24.32 -23.35
N SER A 87 0.48 24.89 -22.22
CA SER A 87 1.89 24.83 -21.80
C SER A 87 2.17 24.07 -20.49
N ARG A 88 1.16 23.52 -19.82
CA ARG A 88 1.38 22.79 -18.56
C ARG A 88 1.82 21.36 -18.89
N THR A 89 3.13 21.15 -18.97
CA THR A 89 3.78 19.84 -19.09
C THR A 89 3.11 18.82 -18.16
N LYS A 90 2.71 17.69 -18.72
CA LYS A 90 2.06 16.58 -17.99
C LYS A 90 2.93 16.20 -16.78
N ARG A 91 2.40 16.35 -15.56
CA ARG A 91 3.13 15.98 -14.33
C ARG A 91 3.46 14.49 -14.36
N SER A 92 4.68 14.14 -13.96
CA SER A 92 5.09 12.74 -13.82
C SER A 92 4.36 12.11 -12.63
N VAL A 93 3.83 10.92 -12.85
CA VAL A 93 3.07 10.16 -11.85
C VAL A 93 3.94 9.03 -11.29
N ILE A 94 4.11 8.97 -9.98
CA ILE A 94 4.78 7.86 -9.27
C ILE A 94 3.72 6.94 -8.67
N GLY A 95 3.90 5.62 -8.82
CA GLY A 95 3.07 4.63 -8.13
C GLY A 95 3.77 4.06 -6.90
N TRP A 96 3.08 4.02 -5.76
CA TRP A 96 3.53 3.35 -4.53
C TRP A 96 2.77 2.03 -4.35
N PHE A 97 3.46 0.90 -4.49
CA PHE A 97 2.88 -0.44 -4.53
C PHE A 97 3.21 -1.23 -3.27
N TYR A 98 2.19 -1.75 -2.60
CA TYR A 98 2.38 -2.66 -1.47
C TYR A 98 1.20 -3.62 -1.30
N SER A 99 1.45 -4.74 -0.62
CA SER A 99 0.40 -5.68 -0.21
C SER A 99 0.27 -5.71 1.30
N GLY A 100 -0.96 -5.78 1.78
CA GLY A 100 -1.29 -5.85 3.21
C GLY A 100 -2.03 -4.63 3.74
N SER A 101 -2.33 -4.70 5.04
CA SER A 101 -2.93 -3.58 5.77
C SER A 101 -1.91 -2.47 6.02
N ARG A 102 -2.39 -1.24 6.21
CA ARG A 102 -1.57 -0.09 6.63
C ARG A 102 -1.08 -0.29 8.06
N ASP A 103 0.10 -0.88 8.23
CA ASP A 103 0.82 -0.83 9.48
C ASP A 103 1.51 0.55 9.66
N GLN A 104 2.10 0.77 10.83
CA GLN A 104 2.77 2.03 11.14
C GLN A 104 3.94 2.32 10.18
N LEU A 105 4.65 1.29 9.73
CA LEU A 105 5.81 1.43 8.86
C LEU A 105 5.39 1.90 7.46
N ILE A 106 4.36 1.29 6.88
CA ILE A 106 3.76 1.70 5.61
C ILE A 106 3.19 3.11 5.71
N VAL A 107 2.56 3.48 6.82
CA VAL A 107 2.03 4.84 7.04
C VAL A 107 3.14 5.88 7.02
N GLU A 108 4.21 5.70 7.79
CA GLU A 108 5.30 6.68 7.85
C GLU A 108 6.07 6.76 6.52
N ARG A 109 6.27 5.64 5.83
CA ARG A 109 6.83 5.65 4.46
C ARG A 109 5.95 6.41 3.49
N THR A 110 4.64 6.17 3.51
CA THR A 110 3.68 6.85 2.63
C THR A 110 3.72 8.37 2.85
N LYS A 111 3.74 8.82 4.10
CA LYS A 111 3.89 10.26 4.43
C LYS A 111 5.19 10.86 3.87
N GLY A 112 6.30 10.13 3.94
CA GLY A 112 7.57 10.55 3.37
C GLY A 112 7.51 10.70 1.85
N ILE A 113 6.87 9.75 1.17
CA ILE A 113 6.66 9.77 -0.28
C ILE A 113 5.72 10.91 -0.67
N GLU A 114 4.61 11.11 0.04
CA GLU A 114 3.66 12.21 -0.17
C GLU A 114 4.37 13.56 -0.09
N ARG A 115 5.14 13.79 0.98
CA ARG A 115 5.94 15.01 1.13
C ARG A 115 6.92 15.22 -0.03
N PHE A 116 7.64 14.17 -0.42
CA PHE A 116 8.58 14.26 -1.55
C PHE A 116 7.87 14.61 -2.87
N VAL A 117 6.71 14.00 -3.14
CA VAL A 117 5.93 14.26 -4.34
C VAL A 117 5.41 15.70 -4.37
N GLU A 118 4.92 16.21 -3.23
CA GLU A 118 4.47 17.59 -3.08
C GLU A 118 5.60 18.61 -3.32
N GLU A 119 6.77 18.36 -2.74
CA GLU A 119 7.95 19.23 -2.89
C GLU A 119 8.51 19.27 -4.33
N ASN A 120 8.22 18.26 -5.15
CA ASN A 120 8.80 18.08 -6.49
C ASN A 120 7.79 18.24 -7.65
N ASP A 121 6.58 18.74 -7.40
CA ASP A 121 5.50 18.90 -8.39
C ASP A 121 5.12 17.60 -9.14
N LEU A 122 5.18 16.47 -8.43
CA LEU A 122 4.82 15.15 -8.95
C LEU A 122 3.38 14.79 -8.58
N GLU A 123 2.86 13.68 -9.12
CA GLU A 123 1.62 13.05 -8.68
C GLU A 123 1.92 11.69 -8.04
N LEU A 124 1.23 11.34 -6.94
CA LEU A 124 1.34 10.03 -6.30
C LEU A 124 0.07 9.21 -6.50
N ARG A 125 0.22 7.94 -6.89
CA ARG A 125 -0.84 6.94 -6.85
C ARG A 125 -0.48 5.81 -5.90
N VAL A 126 -1.27 5.65 -4.84
CA VAL A 126 -1.09 4.56 -3.89
C VAL A 126 -1.88 3.34 -4.36
N ILE A 127 -1.18 2.25 -4.61
CA ILE A 127 -1.72 1.00 -5.17
C ILE A 127 -1.49 -0.10 -4.14
N THR A 128 -2.59 -0.59 -3.56
CA THR A 128 -2.54 -1.54 -2.46
C THR A 128 -3.56 -2.66 -2.62
N SER A 129 -3.22 -3.84 -2.09
CA SER A 129 -4.11 -4.99 -2.02
C SER A 129 -4.10 -5.58 -0.61
N ILE A 130 -5.27 -5.70 0.02
CA ILE A 130 -5.43 -6.46 1.27
C ILE A 130 -5.64 -7.96 1.01
N HIS A 131 -5.79 -8.36 -0.26
CA HIS A 131 -6.06 -9.75 -0.67
C HIS A 131 -4.77 -10.52 -1.00
N GLY A 132 -3.64 -10.07 -0.46
CA GLY A 132 -2.32 -10.67 -0.73
C GLY A 132 -1.61 -10.04 -1.92
N HIS A 133 -0.52 -10.70 -2.34
CA HIS A 133 0.49 -10.13 -3.23
C HIS A 133 0.12 -10.21 -4.72
N GLU A 134 -0.66 -11.21 -5.13
CA GLU A 134 -0.96 -11.48 -6.54
C GLU A 134 -1.58 -10.28 -7.28
N PRO A 135 -2.58 -9.55 -6.73
CA PRO A 135 -3.15 -8.40 -7.43
C PRO A 135 -2.16 -7.26 -7.66
N ILE A 136 -1.16 -7.11 -6.77
CA ILE A 136 -0.10 -6.11 -6.94
C ILE A 136 0.84 -6.53 -8.07
N LEU A 137 1.20 -7.82 -8.11
CA LEU A 137 2.05 -8.37 -9.15
C LEU A 137 1.39 -8.28 -10.53
N ASP A 138 0.09 -8.58 -10.63
CA ASP A 138 -0.67 -8.43 -11.87
C ASP A 138 -0.66 -6.97 -12.39
N LEU A 139 -0.77 -5.98 -11.50
CA LEU A 139 -0.71 -4.56 -11.86
C LEU A 139 0.71 -4.13 -12.27
N LEU A 140 1.72 -4.57 -11.51
CA LEU A 140 3.13 -4.33 -11.86
C LEU A 140 3.48 -4.99 -13.20
N GLU A 141 2.85 -6.11 -13.52
CA GLU A 141 3.05 -6.76 -14.79
C GLU A 141 2.44 -5.98 -15.97
N ASN A 142 1.32 -5.31 -15.73
CA ASN A 142 0.62 -4.48 -16.72
C ASN A 142 0.84 -2.98 -16.47
N ILE A 143 2.08 -2.60 -16.12
CA ILE A 143 2.41 -1.26 -15.60
C ILE A 143 2.07 -0.12 -16.57
N GLN A 144 2.17 -0.39 -17.87
CA GLN A 144 1.84 0.55 -18.94
C GLN A 144 0.38 1.02 -18.91
N ASP A 145 -0.53 0.18 -18.40
CA ASP A 145 -1.95 0.48 -18.29
C ASP A 145 -2.29 1.29 -17.03
N CYS A 146 -1.34 1.37 -16.08
CA CYS A 146 -1.51 2.09 -14.82
C CYS A 146 -1.34 3.60 -14.97
N GLY A 147 -0.81 4.07 -16.10
CA GLY A 147 -0.58 5.49 -16.37
C GLY A 147 0.38 6.13 -15.36
N ILE A 148 1.43 5.40 -14.96
CA ILE A 148 2.49 5.86 -14.06
C ILE A 148 3.84 5.87 -14.79
N ASN A 149 4.75 6.72 -14.33
CA ASN A 149 6.08 6.95 -14.90
C ASN A 149 7.22 6.31 -14.08
N GLY A 150 6.93 5.87 -12.85
CA GLY A 150 7.89 5.20 -11.98
C GLY A 150 7.19 4.42 -10.87
N VAL A 151 7.86 3.40 -10.34
CA VAL A 151 7.38 2.52 -9.29
C VAL A 151 8.25 2.69 -8.05
N ILE A 152 7.61 2.89 -6.92
CA ILE A 152 8.16 2.60 -5.60
C ILE A 152 7.41 1.35 -5.10
N VAL A 153 8.11 0.32 -4.62
CA VAL A 153 7.49 -0.95 -4.21
C VAL A 153 7.96 -1.43 -2.85
N ALA A 154 7.02 -1.90 -2.03
CA ALA A 154 7.32 -2.70 -0.84
C ALA A 154 7.53 -4.15 -1.29
N ASN A 155 8.79 -4.58 -1.38
CA ASN A 155 9.13 -5.90 -1.90
C ASN A 155 8.88 -7.01 -0.86
N HIS A 156 8.45 -8.17 -1.35
CA HIS A 156 8.29 -9.39 -0.56
C HIS A 156 9.13 -10.51 -1.17
N PRO A 157 9.70 -11.45 -0.38
CA PRO A 157 10.56 -12.51 -0.89
C PRO A 157 9.73 -13.64 -1.56
N LEU A 158 8.99 -13.30 -2.61
CA LEU A 158 8.33 -14.27 -3.51
C LEU A 158 9.08 -14.29 -4.85
N PRO A 159 9.28 -15.47 -5.46
CA PRO A 159 9.90 -15.58 -6.78
C PRO A 159 9.26 -14.67 -7.83
N ARG A 160 7.92 -14.53 -7.81
CA ARG A 160 7.20 -13.67 -8.75
C ARG A 160 7.55 -12.19 -8.61
N TYR A 161 7.82 -11.67 -7.39
CA TYR A 161 8.35 -10.31 -7.24
C TYR A 161 9.70 -10.15 -7.93
N THR A 162 10.62 -11.11 -7.72
CA THR A 162 11.93 -11.11 -8.37
C THR A 162 11.81 -11.07 -9.89
N GLU A 163 10.96 -11.91 -10.46
CA GLU A 163 10.71 -11.97 -11.91
C GLU A 163 10.10 -10.66 -12.43
N THR A 164 9.04 -10.16 -11.78
CA THR A 164 8.33 -8.93 -12.20
C THR A 164 9.25 -7.71 -12.12
N LEU A 165 9.98 -7.52 -11.03
CA LEU A 165 10.87 -6.37 -10.87
C LEU A 165 12.04 -6.42 -11.85
N ASN A 166 12.67 -7.59 -12.03
CA ASN A 166 13.74 -7.76 -13.02
C ASN A 166 13.24 -7.47 -14.44
N ARG A 167 11.99 -7.82 -14.77
CA ARG A 167 11.39 -7.48 -16.05
C ARG A 167 11.23 -5.98 -16.24
N LEU A 168 10.72 -5.26 -15.24
CA LEU A 168 10.61 -3.80 -15.26
C LEU A 168 11.97 -3.13 -15.45
N ARG A 169 13.00 -3.64 -14.74
CA ARG A 169 14.38 -3.20 -14.91
C ARG A 169 14.89 -3.42 -16.34
N ASN A 170 14.68 -4.59 -16.92
CA ASN A 170 15.11 -4.88 -18.31
C ASN A 170 14.41 -3.98 -19.34
N MET A 171 13.19 -3.53 -19.04
CA MET A 171 12.46 -2.53 -19.81
C MET A 171 12.95 -1.09 -19.56
N HIS A 172 13.94 -0.89 -18.70
CA HIS A 172 14.42 0.42 -18.22
C HIS A 172 13.30 1.25 -17.58
N PHE A 173 12.31 0.59 -16.99
CA PHE A 173 11.25 1.26 -16.25
C PHE A 173 11.79 1.68 -14.86
N PRO A 174 11.60 2.95 -14.42
CA PRO A 174 12.11 3.39 -13.13
C PRO A 174 11.46 2.64 -11.96
N VAL A 175 12.28 1.90 -11.20
CA VAL A 175 11.85 1.14 -10.02
C VAL A 175 12.76 1.47 -8.84
N VAL A 176 12.14 1.72 -7.69
CA VAL A 176 12.78 1.83 -6.38
C VAL A 176 12.12 0.85 -5.42
N ILE A 177 12.91 0.01 -4.77
CA ILE A 177 12.45 -0.85 -3.68
C ILE A 177 12.57 -0.05 -2.37
N ALA A 178 11.45 0.20 -1.69
CA ALA A 178 11.43 0.98 -0.44
C ALA A 178 11.27 0.11 0.81
N CYS A 179 11.16 -1.21 0.64
CA CYS A 179 11.05 -2.19 1.72
C CYS A 179 11.56 -3.53 1.21
N GLY A 180 12.33 -4.25 2.05
CA GLY A 180 12.77 -5.59 1.73
C GLY A 180 14.00 -5.64 0.84
N GLN A 181 14.37 -6.86 0.47
CA GLN A 181 15.65 -7.14 -0.16
C GLN A 181 15.65 -6.81 -1.67
N PRO A 182 16.77 -6.34 -2.24
CA PRO A 182 16.93 -6.23 -3.68
C PRO A 182 16.76 -7.59 -4.38
N THR A 183 16.22 -7.56 -5.60
CA THR A 183 16.14 -8.74 -6.47
C THR A 183 17.42 -8.94 -7.31
N SER A 184 18.21 -7.87 -7.46
CA SER A 184 19.53 -7.87 -8.12
C SER A 184 20.37 -6.68 -7.62
N SER A 185 21.70 -6.77 -7.78
CA SER A 185 22.66 -5.83 -7.19
C SER A 185 22.60 -4.40 -7.73
N ASP A 186 21.95 -4.18 -8.87
CA ASP A 186 21.86 -2.89 -9.54
C ASP A 186 20.44 -2.31 -9.54
N MET A 187 19.56 -2.86 -8.70
CA MET A 187 18.28 -2.22 -8.37
C MET A 187 18.49 -1.02 -7.45
N ASN A 188 17.68 0.02 -7.63
CA ASN A 188 17.62 1.11 -6.68
C ASN A 188 16.86 0.64 -5.44
N VAL A 189 17.50 0.67 -4.28
CA VAL A 189 16.91 0.26 -3.01
C VAL A 189 17.10 1.36 -1.97
N VAL A 190 16.04 1.62 -1.22
CA VAL A 190 16.04 2.42 -0.01
C VAL A 190 15.46 1.52 1.08
N ALA A 191 16.33 0.97 1.93
CA ALA A 191 15.94 0.02 2.97
C ALA A 191 16.65 0.34 4.29
N GLU A 192 16.12 -0.20 5.38
CA GLU A 192 16.83 -0.23 6.66
C GLU A 192 18.05 -1.16 6.59
N ASP A 193 19.05 -0.88 7.43
CA ASP A 193 20.13 -1.83 7.71
C ASP A 193 19.63 -2.85 8.75
N ASP A 194 18.86 -3.82 8.24
CA ASP A 194 18.27 -4.89 9.04
C ASP A 194 19.33 -5.72 9.75
N PHE A 195 20.49 -5.92 9.12
CA PHE A 195 21.59 -6.65 9.72
C PHE A 195 22.12 -5.92 10.95
N HIS A 196 22.57 -4.67 10.77
CA HIS A 196 23.15 -3.89 11.86
C HIS A 196 22.14 -3.66 12.98
N GLY A 197 20.88 -3.36 12.65
CA GLY A 197 19.82 -3.13 13.63
C GLY A 197 19.62 -4.33 14.56
N ILE A 198 19.56 -5.55 14.00
CA ILE A 198 19.37 -6.76 14.81
C ILE A 198 20.64 -7.15 15.56
N TYR A 199 21.81 -7.03 14.92
CA TYR A 199 23.09 -7.33 15.56
C TYR A 199 23.30 -6.44 16.80
N ALA A 200 23.07 -5.13 16.65
CA ALA A 200 23.20 -4.15 17.73
C ALA A 200 22.22 -4.42 18.88
N ALA A 201 20.95 -4.68 18.56
CA ALA A 201 19.93 -4.99 19.56
C ALA A 201 20.26 -6.30 20.33
N THR A 202 20.66 -7.35 19.61
CA THR A 202 20.99 -8.65 20.22
C THR A 202 22.23 -8.54 21.11
N THR A 203 23.28 -7.88 20.63
CA THR A 203 24.52 -7.63 21.40
C THR A 203 24.23 -6.85 22.68
N TYR A 204 23.39 -5.82 22.59
CA TYR A 204 22.97 -5.04 23.75
C TYR A 204 22.25 -5.90 24.80
N LEU A 205 21.30 -6.74 24.37
CA LEU A 205 20.56 -7.62 25.28
C LEU A 205 21.45 -8.65 25.96
N LEU A 206 22.34 -9.30 25.20
CA LEU A 206 23.31 -10.27 25.72
C LEU A 206 24.22 -9.64 26.77
N GLY A 207 24.78 -8.46 26.47
CA GLY A 207 25.66 -7.75 27.41
C GLY A 207 24.94 -7.18 28.64
N THR A 208 23.66 -6.84 28.52
CA THR A 208 22.89 -6.24 29.62
C THR A 208 22.36 -7.28 30.61
N TYR A 209 21.88 -8.42 30.10
CA TYR A 209 21.13 -9.39 30.91
C TYR A 209 21.87 -10.70 31.15
N ASP A 210 23.05 -10.89 30.54
CA ASP A 210 23.89 -12.09 30.65
C ASP A 210 23.08 -13.39 30.50
N CYS A 211 22.12 -13.37 29.59
CA CYS A 211 21.18 -14.46 29.40
C CYS A 211 20.92 -14.73 27.91
N PRO A 212 20.54 -15.96 27.57
CA PRO A 212 20.02 -16.33 26.27
C PRO A 212 18.97 -15.37 25.69
N VAL A 213 19.25 -14.77 24.53
CA VAL A 213 18.25 -14.04 23.75
C VAL A 213 17.58 -15.00 22.77
N TYR A 214 16.24 -14.97 22.69
CA TYR A 214 15.46 -15.71 21.70
C TYR A 214 15.13 -14.83 20.50
N PHE A 215 15.22 -15.39 19.30
CA PHE A 215 14.75 -14.75 18.07
C PHE A 215 13.35 -15.26 17.75
N LEU A 216 12.37 -14.38 17.74
CA LEU A 216 10.99 -14.67 17.33
C LEU A 216 10.72 -13.97 15.99
N GLY A 217 10.68 -14.74 14.90
CA GLY A 217 10.43 -14.23 13.55
C GLY A 217 9.03 -14.56 13.03
N GLY A 218 8.52 -13.77 12.10
CA GLY A 218 7.30 -14.07 11.33
C GLY A 218 7.63 -14.38 9.87
N THR A 219 6.61 -14.53 9.02
CA THR A 219 6.79 -14.68 7.58
C THR A 219 7.28 -13.37 6.94
N GLY A 220 8.27 -13.42 6.04
CA GLY A 220 8.75 -12.25 5.28
C GLY A 220 10.27 -12.21 5.09
N ASN A 221 10.81 -10.99 4.94
CA ASN A 221 12.25 -10.72 4.78
C ASN A 221 13.01 -10.91 6.12
N ILE A 222 13.11 -12.15 6.62
CA ILE A 222 13.73 -12.43 7.92
C ILE A 222 15.16 -12.96 7.84
N GLU A 223 15.64 -13.38 6.67
CA GLU A 223 16.90 -14.13 6.58
C GLU A 223 18.11 -13.29 7.01
N GLU A 224 18.21 -12.03 6.56
CA GLU A 224 19.28 -11.12 7.00
C GLU A 224 19.22 -10.83 8.51
N ARG A 225 18.00 -10.63 9.04
CA ARG A 225 17.76 -10.44 10.47
C ARG A 225 18.17 -11.67 11.29
N LYS A 226 17.84 -12.87 10.80
CA LYS A 226 18.25 -14.14 11.43
C LYS A 226 19.77 -14.29 11.41
N GLU A 227 20.42 -13.91 10.31
CA GLU A 227 21.87 -14.01 10.19
C GLU A 227 22.59 -13.05 11.14
N ALA A 228 22.12 -11.81 11.24
CA ALA A 228 22.63 -10.85 12.21
C ALA A 228 22.48 -11.33 13.67
N TYR A 229 21.32 -11.92 14.00
CA TYR A 229 21.10 -12.54 15.31
C TYR A 229 22.10 -13.69 15.53
N ARG A 230 22.32 -14.55 14.54
CA ARG A 230 23.30 -15.64 14.64
C ARG A 230 24.70 -15.13 14.89
N GLN A 231 25.13 -14.12 14.15
CA GLN A 231 26.44 -13.52 14.30
C GLN A 231 26.64 -12.97 15.72
N ALA A 232 25.66 -12.21 16.25
CA ALA A 232 25.73 -11.67 17.61
C ALA A 232 25.82 -12.77 18.69
N MET A 233 25.07 -13.87 18.51
CA MET A 233 25.12 -15.02 19.42
C MET A 233 26.48 -15.75 19.36
N TRP A 234 27.07 -15.87 18.17
CA TRP A 234 28.41 -16.45 17.99
C TRP A 234 29.48 -15.59 18.65
N ASP A 235 29.44 -14.27 18.46
CA ASP A 235 30.40 -13.33 19.03
C ASP A 235 30.34 -13.32 20.57
N ALA A 236 29.18 -13.60 21.15
CA ALA A 236 28.99 -13.76 22.60
C ALA A 236 29.34 -15.17 23.13
N GLY A 237 29.84 -16.08 22.28
CA GLY A 237 30.20 -17.44 22.68
C GLY A 237 29.03 -18.41 22.85
N LEU A 238 27.83 -18.03 22.40
CA LEU A 238 26.59 -18.83 22.47
C LEU A 238 26.22 -19.52 21.15
N GLY A 239 27.12 -19.49 20.17
CA GLY A 239 26.92 -20.07 18.83
C GLY A 239 26.33 -21.50 18.81
N PRO A 240 26.80 -22.45 19.62
CA PRO A 240 26.26 -23.83 19.64
C PRO A 240 24.77 -23.94 20.03
N GLU A 241 24.21 -22.93 20.69
CA GLU A 241 22.81 -22.92 21.17
C GLU A 241 21.88 -22.10 20.28
N VAL A 242 22.41 -21.47 19.23
CA VAL A 242 21.68 -20.44 18.47
C VAL A 242 20.42 -20.96 17.79
N ASP A 243 20.50 -22.09 17.08
CA ASP A 243 19.37 -22.60 16.31
C ASP A 243 18.24 -23.11 17.21
N LYS A 244 18.54 -23.52 18.45
CA LYS A 244 17.52 -23.90 19.45
C LYS A 244 16.70 -22.71 19.95
N ARG A 245 17.16 -21.49 19.66
CA ARG A 245 16.60 -20.22 20.16
C ARG A 245 15.96 -19.38 19.07
N ILE A 246 15.94 -19.90 17.84
CA ILE A 246 15.20 -19.32 16.72
C ILE A 246 13.84 -19.99 16.67
N GLN A 247 12.79 -19.19 16.78
CA GLN A 247 11.43 -19.62 16.51
C GLN A 247 10.85 -18.73 15.39
N VAL A 248 10.58 -19.35 14.25
CA VAL A 248 9.85 -18.71 13.16
C VAL A 248 8.41 -19.16 13.25
N LEU A 249 7.50 -18.19 13.40
CA LEU A 249 6.07 -18.44 13.39
C LEU A 249 5.64 -18.60 11.93
N ASP A 250 5.23 -19.80 11.57
CA ASP A 250 4.52 -20.02 10.32
C ASP A 250 3.22 -19.23 10.32
N ASN A 251 2.83 -18.71 9.15
CA ASN A 251 1.49 -18.14 9.00
C ASN A 251 0.48 -19.23 9.31
N VAL A 252 -0.21 -19.11 10.45
CA VAL A 252 -1.42 -19.88 10.71
C VAL A 252 -2.42 -19.45 9.62
N PRO A 253 -2.81 -20.34 8.69
CA PRO A 253 -3.77 -19.97 7.67
C PRO A 253 -5.10 -19.76 8.37
N ASN A 254 -5.60 -18.52 8.34
CA ASN A 254 -6.94 -18.12 8.76
C ASN A 254 -7.40 -18.73 10.10
N LEU A 255 -7.17 -18.02 11.21
CA LEU A 255 -8.19 -18.03 12.28
C LEU A 255 -9.46 -17.46 11.66
N VAL A 256 -10.31 -18.36 11.15
CA VAL A 256 -11.70 -18.07 10.83
C VAL A 256 -12.27 -17.49 12.11
N MET A 257 -12.55 -16.19 12.10
CA MET A 257 -13.34 -15.50 13.12
C MET A 257 -14.74 -16.12 13.14
N GLY A 258 -14.86 -17.24 13.85
CA GLY A 258 -16.06 -18.06 13.81
C GLY A 258 -15.90 -19.34 14.61
N GLN A 259 -15.59 -19.22 15.91
CA GLN A 259 -16.11 -20.08 16.97
C GLN A 259 -15.62 -19.57 18.32
N VAL A 260 -16.39 -18.65 18.89
CA VAL A 260 -16.62 -18.63 20.33
C VAL A 260 -18.10 -18.97 20.46
N VAL A 261 -18.37 -20.20 20.93
CA VAL A 261 -19.68 -20.61 21.43
C VAL A 261 -19.85 -20.01 22.82
#